data_AF-A0A8J4WSZ6-F1
#
_entry.id   AF-A0A8J4WSZ6-F1
#
_cell.length_a   1.000
_cell.length_b   1.000
_cell.length_c   1.000
_cell.angle_alpha   90.00
_cell.angle_beta   90.00
_cell.angle_gamma   90.00
#
_symmetry.space_group_name_H-M   'P 1'
#
loop_
_entity.id
_entity.type
_entity.pdbx_description
1 polymer ?
#
loop_
_entity_poly.entity_id
_entity_poly.type
_entity_poly.pdbx_seq_one_letter_code
_entity_poly.pdbx_strand_id
1 'polypeptide(L)'
;ALPPRKQYIRALSYLTAYLIRTRGSNSCELTYVSHCDPRGKLPAWAVNKATQYVAPRVIKRLSKACHNYTAWKRTNRPDYKPWLNPEQLETPRIDWTDILTEPDIDVSSDVAMDESNAVDVTSNGNGVADEGDAD
;
A
#
# COMPACT_ATOMS: atom_id res chain seq x y z
N ALA A 1 6.47 21.74 6.63
CA ALA A 1 6.87 20.86 5.50
C ALA A 1 7.89 19.80 5.94
N LEU A 2 7.78 18.57 5.41
CA LEU A 2 8.77 17.49 5.58
C LEU A 2 9.62 17.40 4.30
N PRO A 3 10.87 17.89 4.25
CA PRO A 3 11.65 17.99 3.00
C PRO A 3 12.25 16.65 2.54
N PRO A 4 12.63 16.51 1.24
CA PRO A 4 13.29 15.31 0.74
C PRO A 4 14.61 15.04 1.47
N ARG A 5 14.90 13.77 1.76
CA ARG A 5 16.13 13.35 2.43
C ARG A 5 17.07 12.73 1.42
N LYS A 6 18.33 13.15 1.38
CA LYS A 6 19.35 12.71 0.39
C LYS A 6 19.49 11.17 0.24
N GLN A 7 19.23 10.41 1.29
CA GLN A 7 19.35 8.94 1.31
C GLN A 7 18.09 8.21 0.80
N TYR A 8 17.00 8.94 0.52
CA TYR A 8 15.72 8.37 0.15
C TYR A 8 15.18 9.03 -1.12
N ILE A 9 14.54 8.23 -1.96
CA ILE A 9 13.77 8.74 -3.09
C ILE A 9 12.36 9.05 -2.57
N ARG A 10 11.87 10.26 -2.82
CA ARG A 10 10.48 10.62 -2.55
C ARG A 10 9.59 10.06 -3.65
N ALA A 11 8.86 9.01 -3.34
CA ALA A 11 7.81 8.48 -4.19
C ALA A 11 6.57 9.39 -4.18
N LEU A 12 5.77 9.30 -5.23
CA LEU A 12 4.44 9.91 -5.34
C LEU A 12 3.38 8.83 -5.19
N SER A 13 2.44 9.00 -4.26
CA SER A 13 1.21 8.19 -4.20
C SER A 13 0.06 9.03 -4.74
N TYR A 14 -0.29 8.83 -6.00
CA TYR A 14 -1.44 9.49 -6.63
C TYR A 14 -2.77 9.06 -5.98
N LEU A 15 -2.90 7.77 -5.67
CA LEU A 15 -4.06 7.21 -4.99
C LEU A 15 -3.64 5.97 -4.21
N THR A 16 -4.06 5.88 -2.96
CA THR A 16 -4.03 4.63 -2.21
C THR A 16 -5.32 4.50 -1.41
N ALA A 17 -6.03 3.39 -1.57
CA ALA A 17 -7.31 3.17 -0.93
C ALA A 17 -7.48 1.71 -0.48
N TYR A 18 -8.22 1.56 0.61
CA TYR A 18 -8.64 0.27 1.15
C TYR A 18 -10.17 0.29 1.27
N LEU A 19 -10.83 -0.66 0.60
CA LEU A 19 -12.27 -0.89 0.75
C LEU A 19 -12.48 -2.21 1.47
N ILE A 20 -13.09 -2.14 2.65
CA ILE A 20 -13.42 -3.31 3.46
C ILE A 20 -14.93 -3.54 3.39
N ARG A 21 -15.33 -4.74 2.94
CA ARG A 21 -16.73 -5.17 2.88
C ARG A 21 -16.94 -6.38 3.79
N THR A 22 -17.89 -6.29 4.71
CA THR A 22 -18.24 -7.41 5.61
C THR A 22 -18.88 -8.55 4.82
N ARG A 23 -18.44 -9.78 5.11
CA ARG A 23 -18.98 -11.02 4.51
C ARG A 23 -19.33 -11.97 5.66
N GLY A 24 -20.52 -11.80 6.24
CA GLY A 24 -20.92 -12.55 7.44
C GLY A 24 -20.21 -12.08 8.71
N SER A 25 -20.23 -12.92 9.76
CA SER A 25 -19.84 -12.54 11.12
C SER A 25 -18.32 -12.44 11.34
N ASN A 26 -17.53 -13.29 10.68
CA ASN A 26 -16.09 -13.42 10.93
C ASN A 26 -15.25 -13.34 9.65
N SER A 27 -15.78 -12.77 8.57
CA SER A 27 -15.02 -12.63 7.33
C SER A 27 -15.31 -11.29 6.64
N CYS A 28 -14.36 -10.87 5.82
CA CYS A 28 -14.48 -9.66 5.03
C CYS A 28 -13.78 -9.83 3.69
N GLU A 29 -14.18 -9.02 2.74
CA GLU A 29 -13.50 -8.82 1.48
C GLU A 29 -12.74 -7.50 1.57
N LEU A 30 -11.43 -7.54 1.29
CA LEU A 30 -10.58 -6.37 1.22
C LEU A 30 -10.19 -6.12 -0.23
N THR A 31 -10.56 -4.95 -0.76
CA THR A 31 -10.05 -4.44 -2.04
C THR A 31 -8.99 -3.38 -1.74
N TYR A 32 -7.78 -3.58 -2.26
CA TYR A 32 -6.67 -2.63 -2.18
C TYR A 32 -6.43 -2.01 -3.56
N VAL A 33 -6.42 -0.69 -3.63
CA VAL A 33 -6.13 0.07 -4.86
C VAL A 33 -4.94 0.97 -4.57
N SER A 34 -3.93 0.93 -5.45
CA SER A 34 -2.79 1.82 -5.35
C SER A 34 -2.32 2.23 -6.74
N HIS A 35 -2.14 3.53 -6.91
CA HIS A 35 -1.49 4.17 -8.04
C HIS A 35 -0.39 5.05 -7.48
N CYS A 36 0.85 4.63 -7.69
CA CYS A 36 2.02 5.32 -7.19
C CYS A 36 3.16 5.27 -8.20
N ASP A 37 3.99 6.31 -8.18
CA ASP A 37 5.27 6.34 -8.85
C ASP A 37 6.37 6.27 -7.78
N PRO A 38 7.15 5.17 -7.70
CA PRO A 38 8.28 5.07 -6.79
C PRO A 38 9.43 6.04 -7.13
N ARG A 39 9.38 6.65 -8.32
CA ARG A 39 10.34 7.60 -8.90
C ARG A 39 11.73 6.96 -9.05
N GLY A 40 12.69 7.77 -9.48
CA GLY A 40 14.08 7.33 -9.68
C GLY A 40 14.31 6.77 -11.08
N LYS A 41 15.20 5.78 -11.19
CA LYS A 41 15.67 5.24 -12.49
C LYS A 41 14.94 3.97 -12.93
N LEU A 42 13.81 3.63 -12.30
CA LEU A 42 13.05 2.43 -12.61
C LEU A 42 12.05 2.72 -13.74
N PRO A 43 12.06 1.95 -14.83
CA PRO A 43 11.03 2.07 -15.87
C PRO A 43 9.63 1.71 -15.35
N ALA A 44 8.58 2.34 -15.90
CA ALA A 44 7.18 2.09 -15.52
C ALA A 44 6.78 0.61 -15.63
N TRP A 45 7.14 -0.05 -16.75
CA TRP A 45 6.88 -1.49 -16.93
C TRP A 45 7.48 -2.36 -15.82
N ALA A 46 8.65 -1.99 -15.29
CA ALA A 46 9.32 -2.74 -14.24
C ALA A 46 8.60 -2.55 -12.89
N VAL A 47 8.10 -1.35 -12.63
CA VAL A 47 7.25 -1.04 -11.46
C VAL A 47 5.93 -1.81 -11.54
N ASN A 48 5.27 -1.79 -12.70
CA ASN A 48 4.01 -2.51 -12.93
C ASN A 48 4.20 -4.01 -12.73
N LYS A 49 5.27 -4.58 -13.29
CA LYS A 49 5.58 -6.01 -13.14
C LYS A 49 5.91 -6.37 -11.70
N ALA A 50 6.73 -5.58 -11.00
CA ALA A 50 7.06 -5.83 -9.60
C ALA A 50 5.83 -5.76 -8.69
N THR A 51 4.93 -4.81 -8.95
CA THR A 51 3.71 -4.59 -8.17
C THR A 51 2.79 -5.81 -8.22
N GLN A 52 2.70 -6.51 -9.36
CA GLN A 52 1.94 -7.77 -9.48
C GLN A 52 2.39 -8.85 -8.47
N TYR A 53 3.67 -8.86 -8.07
CA TYR A 53 4.20 -9.82 -7.10
C TYR A 53 4.21 -9.27 -5.66
N VAL A 54 4.45 -7.98 -5.49
CA VAL A 54 4.54 -7.34 -4.18
C VAL A 54 3.17 -7.22 -3.53
N ALA A 55 2.14 -6.81 -4.29
CA ALA A 55 0.80 -6.60 -3.75
C ALA A 55 0.22 -7.87 -3.07
N PRO A 56 0.22 -9.08 -3.70
CA PRO A 56 -0.26 -10.29 -3.04
C PRO A 56 0.51 -10.64 -1.76
N ARG A 57 1.82 -10.42 -1.73
CA ARG A 57 2.66 -10.67 -0.54
C ARG A 57 2.31 -9.71 0.60
N VAL A 58 2.07 -8.44 0.30
CA VAL A 58 1.63 -7.45 1.28
C VAL A 58 0.25 -7.83 1.84
N ILE A 59 -0.70 -8.18 0.99
CA ILE A 59 -2.05 -8.58 1.43
C ILE A 59 -2.01 -9.86 2.28
N LYS A 60 -1.18 -10.86 1.91
CA LYS A 60 -0.99 -12.08 2.72
C LYS A 60 -0.41 -11.76 4.11
N ARG A 61 0.57 -10.87 4.20
CA ARG A 61 1.15 -10.42 5.47
C ARG A 61 0.14 -9.63 6.31
N LEU A 62 -0.64 -8.75 5.69
CA LEU A 62 -1.71 -8.01 6.34
C LEU A 62 -2.76 -8.96 6.92
N SER A 63 -3.22 -9.95 6.14
CA SER A 63 -4.14 -10.98 6.62
C SER A 63 -3.60 -11.70 7.86
N LYS A 64 -2.32 -12.15 7.83
CA LYS A 64 -1.67 -12.75 9.01
C LYS A 64 -1.61 -11.80 10.20
N ALA A 65 -1.33 -10.51 9.97
CA ALA A 65 -1.32 -9.50 11.02
C ALA A 65 -2.72 -9.31 11.64
N CYS A 66 -3.79 -9.30 10.83
CA CYS A 66 -5.17 -9.22 11.32
C CYS A 66 -5.54 -10.38 12.26
N HIS A 67 -5.14 -11.61 11.93
CA HIS A 67 -5.38 -12.78 12.80
C HIS A 67 -4.69 -12.65 14.16
N ASN A 68 -3.48 -12.08 14.17
CA ASN A 68 -2.70 -11.90 15.41
C ASN A 68 -3.05 -10.61 16.16
N TYR A 69 -3.80 -9.69 15.53
CA TYR A 69 -4.01 -8.34 16.05
C TYR A 69 -4.70 -8.34 17.41
N THR A 70 -5.74 -9.17 17.61
CA THR A 70 -6.48 -9.22 18.88
C THR A 70 -5.58 -9.60 20.06
N ALA A 71 -4.70 -10.59 19.86
CA ALA A 71 -3.76 -11.02 20.89
C ALA A 71 -2.71 -9.92 21.18
N TRP A 72 -2.13 -9.33 20.14
CA TRP A 72 -1.18 -8.24 20.28
C TRP A 72 -1.80 -7.00 20.94
N LYS A 73 -3.02 -6.62 20.55
CA LYS A 73 -3.69 -5.41 21.05
C LYS A 73 -4.01 -5.51 22.53
N ARG A 74 -4.30 -6.70 23.05
CA ARG A 74 -4.54 -6.95 24.48
C ARG A 74 -3.38 -6.48 25.37
N THR A 75 -2.14 -6.58 24.87
CA THR A 75 -0.93 -6.21 25.63
C THR A 75 -0.35 -4.85 25.21
N ASN A 76 -0.97 -4.14 24.26
CA ASN A 76 -0.45 -2.90 23.67
C ASN A 76 -1.49 -1.78 23.69
N ARG A 77 -1.73 -1.23 24.89
CA ARG A 77 -2.75 -0.20 25.18
C ARG A 77 -4.12 -0.60 24.57
N PRO A 78 -4.81 -1.62 25.11
CA PRO A 78 -5.99 -2.22 24.49
C PRO A 78 -7.09 -1.22 24.18
N ASP A 79 -7.28 -0.23 25.04
CA ASP A 79 -8.35 0.78 24.94
C ASP A 79 -7.97 1.98 24.08
N TYR A 80 -6.69 2.11 23.71
CA TYR A 80 -6.21 3.21 22.88
C TYR A 80 -6.48 2.91 21.40
N LYS A 81 -7.58 3.45 20.88
CA LYS A 81 -8.05 3.33 19.50
C LYS A 81 -8.53 4.70 19.02
N PRO A 82 -7.63 5.66 18.81
CA PRO A 82 -7.99 7.04 18.42
C PRO A 82 -8.78 7.13 17.11
N TRP A 83 -8.67 6.13 16.23
CA TRP A 83 -9.49 6.01 15.01
C TRP A 83 -10.95 5.63 15.26
N LEU A 84 -11.30 5.13 16.45
CA LEU A 84 -12.68 4.91 16.91
C LEU A 84 -13.13 5.99 17.90
N ASN A 85 -12.18 6.49 18.70
CA ASN A 85 -12.38 7.40 19.83
C ASN A 85 -11.49 8.65 19.63
N PRO A 86 -11.89 9.62 18.78
CA PRO A 86 -11.02 10.74 18.38
C PRO A 86 -10.54 11.61 19.53
N GLU A 87 -11.24 11.65 20.65
CA GLU A 87 -10.85 12.36 21.87
C GLU A 87 -9.54 11.85 22.49
N GLN A 88 -9.10 10.64 22.11
CA GLN A 88 -7.81 10.07 22.51
C GLN A 88 -6.62 10.65 21.73
N LEU A 89 -6.86 11.45 20.68
CA LEU A 89 -5.78 12.05 19.88
C LEU A 89 -5.08 13.17 20.67
N GLU A 90 -3.82 12.93 21.02
CA GLU A 90 -2.94 13.91 21.65
C GLU A 90 -2.14 14.73 20.62
N THR A 91 -2.21 14.38 19.33
CA THR A 91 -1.43 15.05 18.28
C THR A 91 -2.02 16.40 17.89
N PRO A 92 -1.18 17.40 17.53
CA PRO A 92 -1.67 18.69 17.06
C PRO A 92 -2.49 18.53 15.78
N ARG A 93 -3.45 19.43 15.58
CA ARG A 93 -4.20 19.52 14.33
C ARG A 93 -3.30 20.05 13.22
N ILE A 94 -3.52 19.57 12.01
CA ILE A 94 -2.86 20.07 10.81
C ILE A 94 -3.37 21.49 10.53
N ASP A 95 -2.44 22.43 10.31
CA ASP A 95 -2.74 23.71 9.70
C ASP A 95 -2.74 23.54 8.18
N TRP A 96 -3.83 23.91 7.53
CA TRP A 96 -3.93 23.80 6.06
C TRP A 96 -2.95 24.73 5.34
N THR A 97 -2.47 25.79 5.99
CA THR A 97 -1.44 26.67 5.44
C THR A 97 -0.06 26.03 5.38
N ASP A 98 0.18 24.95 6.14
CA ASP A 98 1.42 24.16 6.09
C ASP A 98 1.43 23.14 4.95
N ILE A 99 0.30 22.95 4.26
CA ILE A 99 0.13 21.97 3.19
C ILE A 99 0.30 22.66 1.84
N LEU A 100 1.25 22.16 1.06
CA LEU A 100 1.47 22.64 -0.31
C LEU A 100 0.29 22.23 -1.20
N THR A 101 -0.15 23.13 -2.07
CA THR A 101 -1.19 22.86 -3.07
C THR A 101 -0.71 21.94 -4.19
N GLU A 102 0.61 21.87 -4.40
CA GLU A 102 1.26 21.03 -5.39
C GLU A 102 2.44 20.28 -4.74
N PRO A 103 2.82 19.10 -5.27
CA PRO A 103 4.00 18.39 -4.78
C PRO A 103 5.26 19.28 -4.85
N ASP A 104 6.12 19.20 -3.84
CA ASP A 104 7.43 19.88 -3.81
C ASP A 104 8.50 19.21 -4.68
N ILE A 105 8.07 18.46 -5.70
CA ILE A 105 8.91 17.72 -6.62
C ILE A 105 8.43 17.94 -8.06
N ASP A 106 9.38 18.02 -8.99
CA ASP A 106 9.08 18.26 -10.40
C ASP A 106 8.39 17.05 -11.04
N VAL A 107 7.09 17.18 -11.33
CA VAL A 107 6.25 16.16 -11.95
C VAL A 107 6.24 16.24 -13.49
N SER A 108 6.87 17.28 -14.07
CA SER A 108 6.80 17.56 -15.52
C SER A 108 7.61 16.57 -16.36
N SER A 109 8.56 15.86 -15.76
CA SER A 109 9.39 14.86 -16.43
C SER A 109 8.69 13.53 -16.70
N ASP A 110 7.50 13.29 -16.13
CA ASP A 110 6.82 11.98 -16.17
C ASP A 110 5.93 11.82 -17.42
N VAL A 111 6.30 12.50 -18.51
CA VAL A 111 5.58 12.51 -19.79
C VAL A 111 5.32 11.07 -20.23
N ALA A 112 4.04 10.75 -20.43
CA ALA A 112 3.48 9.44 -20.72
C ALA A 112 4.39 8.55 -21.57
N MET A 113 4.95 7.50 -20.95
CA MET A 113 5.46 6.35 -21.70
C MET A 113 4.25 5.65 -22.30
N ASP A 114 4.18 5.62 -23.64
CA ASP A 114 3.17 4.87 -24.38
C ASP A 114 3.39 3.36 -24.14
N GLU A 115 2.62 2.79 -23.21
CA GLU A 115 2.63 1.36 -22.88
C GLU A 115 1.78 0.51 -23.85
N SER A 116 1.29 1.07 -24.97
CA SER A 116 0.46 0.33 -25.94
C SER A 116 1.15 -0.92 -26.52
N ASN A 117 2.48 -1.01 -26.40
CA ASN A 117 3.29 -2.16 -26.85
C ASN A 117 3.87 -3.00 -25.70
N ALA A 118 3.43 -2.80 -24.44
CA ALA A 118 3.87 -3.62 -23.32
C ALA A 118 3.32 -5.05 -23.49
N VAL A 119 4.21 -6.01 -23.72
CA VAL A 119 3.83 -7.41 -23.93
C VAL A 119 3.53 -8.06 -22.58
N ASP A 120 2.30 -8.55 -22.40
CA ASP A 120 1.96 -9.40 -21.26
C ASP A 120 2.72 -10.73 -21.35
N VAL A 121 3.78 -10.86 -20.56
CA VAL A 121 4.46 -12.15 -20.33
C VAL A 121 3.62 -12.98 -19.34
N THR A 122 2.46 -13.42 -19.79
CA THR A 122 1.69 -14.52 -19.20
C THR A 122 1.48 -15.59 -20.26
N SER A 123 2.58 -16.14 -20.76
CA SER A 123 2.57 -17.45 -21.41
C SER A 123 3.94 -18.10 -21.20
N ASN A 124 4.08 -18.78 -20.08
CA ASN A 124 4.69 -20.11 -20.06
C ASN A 124 4.39 -20.77 -18.72
N GLY A 125 3.64 -21.86 -18.81
CA GLY A 125 3.20 -22.67 -17.69
C GLY A 125 4.34 -23.32 -16.93
N ASN A 126 4.18 -23.38 -15.61
CA ASN A 126 4.29 -24.60 -14.83
C ASN A 126 3.76 -24.28 -13.43
N GLY A 127 2.43 -24.34 -13.29
CA GLY A 127 1.82 -24.53 -11.98
C GLY A 127 2.10 -25.96 -11.55
N VAL A 128 3.24 -26.18 -10.92
CA VAL A 128 3.41 -27.36 -10.06
C VAL A 128 2.56 -27.06 -8.83
N ALA A 129 1.48 -27.80 -8.68
CA ALA A 129 0.70 -27.84 -7.45
C ALA A 129 1.62 -28.30 -6.32
N ASP A 130 1.75 -27.47 -5.29
CA ASP A 130 2.35 -27.86 -4.03
C ASP A 130 1.22 -28.41 -3.17
N GLU A 131 1.02 -29.73 -3.26
CA GLU A 131 0.24 -30.52 -2.31
C GLU A 131 1.03 -30.67 -1.02
N GLY A 132 0.38 -30.35 0.12
CA GLY A 132 0.68 -30.95 1.42
C GLY A 132 1.85 -30.35 2.21
N ASP A 133 1.55 -29.77 3.37
CA ASP A 133 1.79 -30.55 4.59
C ASP A 133 0.90 -30.04 5.73
N ALA A 134 0.27 -31.00 6.39
CA ALA A 134 -0.49 -30.84 7.61
C ALA A 134 0.45 -31.08 8.80
N ASP A 135 0.42 -30.18 9.79
CA ASP A 135 0.35 -30.48 11.23
C ASP A 135 0.10 -29.18 12.02
#